data_AF-A0AAW2PZ88-F1
#
_entry.id   AF-A0AAW2PZ88-F1
#
_cell.length_a   1.000
_cell.length_b   1.000
_cell.length_c   1.000
_cell.angle_alpha   90.00
_cell.angle_beta   90.00
_cell.angle_gamma   90.00
#
_symmetry.space_group_name_H-M   'P 1'
#
loop_
_entity.id
_entity.type
_entity.pdbx_description
1 polymer ?
#
loop_
_entity_poly.entity_id
_entity_poly.type
_entity_poly.pdbx_seq_one_letter_code
_entity_poly.pdbx_strand_id
1 'polypeptide(L)'
;MGRYNFAKSLSPTPPHSLKKYWLKICTAIYDEMKIDICMKVKARIVMLKTLSDTPISNLQKCADFLHAFMLGFDFTDAVALLRLEGVRGVL
;
A
#
# COMPACT_ATOMS: atom_id res chain seq x y z
N MET A 1 0.30 -20.97 -11.68
CA MET A 1 0.47 -20.32 -10.36
C MET A 1 1.46 -19.19 -10.52
N GLY A 2 0.97 -17.95 -10.67
CA GLY A 2 1.81 -16.78 -10.91
C GLY A 2 2.80 -16.57 -9.77
N ARG A 3 4.08 -16.40 -10.13
CA ARG A 3 5.15 -16.11 -9.18
C ARG A 3 4.96 -14.67 -8.69
N TYR A 4 4.55 -14.49 -7.44
CA TYR A 4 4.60 -13.18 -6.79
C TYR A 4 6.07 -12.87 -6.49
N ASN A 5 6.60 -11.76 -7.02
CA ASN A 5 8.04 -11.55 -7.09
C ASN A 5 8.62 -10.69 -5.95
N PHE A 6 7.82 -9.81 -5.33
CA PHE A 6 8.32 -8.87 -4.32
C PHE A 6 7.31 -8.62 -3.20
N ALA A 7 7.79 -8.63 -1.94
CA ALA A 7 7.00 -8.35 -0.76
C ALA A 7 7.63 -7.25 0.10
N LYS A 8 6.95 -6.10 0.23
CA LYS A 8 7.31 -5.03 1.18
C LYS A 8 6.47 -5.19 2.44
N SER A 9 7.14 -5.17 3.60
CA SER A 9 6.54 -5.36 4.94
C SER A 9 6.42 -4.03 5.66
N LEU A 10 5.20 -3.66 6.09
CA LEU A 10 4.95 -2.46 6.90
C LEU A 10 4.34 -2.86 8.24
N SER A 11 4.84 -2.27 9.33
CA SER A 11 4.33 -2.47 10.70
C SER A 11 3.26 -1.40 11.01
N PRO A 12 1.97 -1.75 11.15
CA PRO A 12 0.92 -0.79 11.42
C PRO A 12 0.88 -0.40 12.90
N THR A 13 0.97 0.90 13.16
CA THR A 13 0.51 1.56 14.40
C THR A 13 -1.00 1.91 14.27
N PRO A 14 -1.66 2.39 15.34
CA PRO A 14 -2.74 1.69 16.07
C PRO A 14 -3.85 1.02 15.23
N PRO A 15 -4.36 -0.15 15.68
CA PRO A 15 -5.18 -1.07 14.88
C PRO A 15 -6.62 -0.62 14.55
N HIS A 16 -7.11 0.49 15.10
CA HIS A 16 -8.53 0.86 15.01
C HIS A 16 -8.90 1.43 13.63
N SER A 17 -8.05 2.28 13.04
CA SER A 17 -8.33 2.90 11.73
C SER A 17 -8.12 1.92 10.58
N LEU A 18 -7.08 1.09 10.64
CA LEU A 18 -6.70 0.24 9.52
C LEU A 18 -7.74 -0.84 9.19
N LYS A 19 -8.37 -1.45 10.20
CA LYS A 19 -9.43 -2.45 9.98
C LYS A 19 -10.68 -1.85 9.32
N LYS A 20 -11.09 -0.64 9.72
CA LYS A 20 -12.29 0.04 9.18
C LYS A 20 -12.12 0.37 7.71
N TYR A 21 -10.93 0.80 7.31
CA TYR A 21 -10.63 1.21 5.94
C TYR A 21 -9.98 0.11 5.10
N TRP A 22 -9.78 -1.09 5.66
CA TRP A 22 -9.03 -2.16 4.99
C TRP A 22 -9.57 -2.50 3.60
N LEU A 23 -10.88 -2.67 3.45
CA LEU A 23 -11.48 -2.96 2.15
C LEU A 23 -11.24 -1.83 1.14
N LYS A 24 -11.37 -0.57 1.57
CA LYS A 24 -11.12 0.60 0.71
C LYS A 24 -9.65 0.69 0.29
N ILE A 25 -8.73 0.42 1.21
CA ILE A 25 -7.29 0.34 0.96
C ILE A 25 -6.99 -0.75 -0.08
N CYS A 26 -7.55 -1.95 0.10
CA CYS A 26 -7.39 -3.05 -0.85
C CYS A 26 -7.86 -2.67 -2.25
N THR A 27 -9.06 -2.10 -2.36
CA THR A 27 -9.62 -1.69 -3.66
C THR A 27 -8.77 -0.60 -4.31
N ALA A 28 -8.38 0.45 -3.57
CA ALA A 28 -7.57 1.53 -4.14
C ALA A 28 -6.20 1.06 -4.65
N ILE A 29 -5.51 0.21 -3.89
CA ILE A 29 -4.21 -0.33 -4.30
C ILE A 29 -4.36 -1.26 -5.51
N TYR A 30 -5.37 -2.12 -5.51
CA TYR A 30 -5.59 -3.05 -6.62
C TYR A 30 -5.98 -2.33 -7.91
N ASP A 31 -6.88 -1.35 -7.84
CA ASP A 31 -7.36 -0.64 -9.03
C ASP A 31 -6.30 0.25 -9.65
N GLU A 32 -5.59 1.05 -8.84
CA GLU A 32 -4.60 2.02 -9.32
C GLU A 32 -3.25 1.36 -9.65
N MET A 33 -2.80 0.36 -8.87
CA MET A 33 -1.43 -0.15 -8.96
C MET A 33 -1.32 -1.59 -9.46
N LYS A 34 -2.45 -2.33 -9.53
CA LYS A 34 -2.48 -3.78 -9.81
C LYS A 34 -1.55 -4.55 -8.87
N ILE A 35 -1.62 -4.24 -7.59
CA ILE A 35 -0.85 -4.90 -6.53
C ILE A 35 -1.83 -5.58 -5.58
N ASP A 36 -1.54 -6.83 -5.23
CA ASP A 36 -2.27 -7.55 -4.20
C ASP A 36 -1.76 -7.15 -2.82
N ILE A 37 -2.67 -6.93 -1.88
CA ILE A 37 -2.33 -6.56 -0.50
C ILE A 37 -2.94 -7.55 0.50
N CYS A 38 -2.16 -7.93 1.51
CA CYS A 38 -2.56 -8.87 2.55
C CYS A 38 -2.07 -8.40 3.92
N MET A 39 -2.90 -8.48 4.95
CA MET A 39 -2.49 -8.21 6.34
C MET A 39 -2.33 -9.52 7.13
N LYS A 40 -1.14 -9.72 7.71
CA LYS A 40 -0.88 -10.72 8.74
C LYS A 40 -1.23 -10.13 10.10
N VAL A 41 -2.48 -10.29 10.51
CA VAL A 41 -3.02 -9.69 11.77
C VAL A 41 -2.20 -10.10 13.01
N LYS A 42 -1.78 -11.37 13.11
CA LYS A 42 -0.97 -11.88 14.23
C LYS A 42 0.42 -11.22 14.30
N ALA A 43 1.07 -11.08 13.15
CA ALA A 43 2.40 -10.48 13.05
C ALA A 43 2.35 -8.95 12.99
N ARG A 44 1.15 -8.36 12.84
CA ARG A 44 0.94 -6.95 12.52
C ARG A 44 1.85 -6.54 11.35
N ILE A 45 1.74 -7.26 10.25
CA ILE A 45 2.51 -6.97 9.04
C ILE A 45 1.54 -6.83 7.88
N VAL A 46 1.70 -5.77 7.10
CA VAL A 46 1.07 -5.65 5.78
C VAL A 46 2.06 -6.09 4.72
N MET A 47 1.64 -7.00 3.84
CA MET A 47 2.41 -7.51 2.71
C MET A 47 1.80 -7.00 1.41
N LEU A 48 2.60 -6.34 0.58
CA LEU A 48 2.27 -5.99 -0.80
C LEU A 48 2.84 -7.06 -1.72
N LYS A 49 2.13 -7.47 -2.77
CA LYS A 49 2.56 -8.48 -3.74
C LYS A 49 2.34 -7.96 -5.15
N THR A 50 3.40 -7.92 -5.94
CA THR A 50 3.33 -7.55 -7.35
C THR A 50 3.04 -8.76 -8.24
N LEU A 51 2.36 -8.49 -9.36
CA LEU A 51 2.35 -9.38 -10.51
C LEU A 51 3.67 -9.24 -11.30
N SER A 52 3.96 -10.17 -12.19
CA SER A 52 5.22 -10.18 -12.96
C SER A 52 5.47 -8.92 -13.78
N ASP A 53 4.41 -8.20 -14.15
CA ASP A 53 4.46 -7.02 -15.03
C ASP A 53 4.41 -5.69 -14.26
N THR A 54 4.21 -5.73 -12.93
CA THR A 54 4.04 -4.50 -12.15
C THR A 54 5.40 -3.83 -11.88
N PRO A 55 5.56 -2.53 -12.20
CA PRO A 55 6.82 -1.83 -11.96
C PRO A 55 7.09 -1.67 -10.46
N ILE A 56 8.38 -1.74 -10.07
CA ILE A 56 8.83 -1.63 -8.68
C ILE A 56 8.44 -0.27 -8.06
N SER A 57 8.35 0.78 -8.87
CA SER A 57 7.90 2.11 -8.43
C SER A 57 6.49 2.08 -7.80
N ASN A 58 5.59 1.20 -8.27
CA ASN A 58 4.25 1.08 -7.71
C ASN A 58 4.28 0.54 -6.28
N LEU A 59 5.21 -0.38 -5.95
CA LEU A 59 5.39 -0.86 -4.57
C LEU A 59 5.81 0.27 -3.64
N GLN A 60 6.66 1.18 -4.11
CA GLN A 60 7.08 2.32 -3.32
C GLN A 60 5.91 3.26 -3.08
N LYS A 61 5.13 3.60 -4.12
CA LYS A 61 3.91 4.42 -3.98
C LYS A 61 2.89 3.80 -3.01
N CYS A 62 2.65 2.49 -3.11
CA CYS A 62 1.76 1.79 -2.17
C CYS A 62 2.27 1.87 -0.72
N ALA A 63 3.58 1.82 -0.52
CA ALA A 63 4.16 1.95 0.80
C ALA A 63 4.05 3.37 1.35
N ASP A 64 4.28 4.38 0.51
CA ASP A 64 4.15 5.79 0.89
C ASP A 64 2.67 6.13 1.19
N PHE A 65 1.73 5.61 0.39
CA PHE A 65 0.29 5.66 0.65
C PHE A 65 -0.07 5.08 2.02
N LEU A 66 0.38 3.85 2.30
CA LEU A 66 0.09 3.18 3.58
C LEU A 66 0.74 3.92 4.75
N HIS A 67 1.94 4.46 4.55
CA HIS A 67 2.64 5.25 5.56
C HIS A 67 1.89 6.56 5.85
N ALA A 68 1.50 7.33 4.84
CA ALA A 68 0.70 8.55 5.01
C ALA A 68 -0.62 8.26 5.75
N PHE A 69 -1.32 7.19 5.35
CA PHE A 69 -2.53 6.76 6.05
C PHE A 69 -2.28 6.40 7.53
N MET A 70 -1.13 5.76 7.84
CA MET A 70 -0.72 5.45 9.22
C MET A 70 -0.32 6.70 10.03
N LEU A 71 0.16 7.75 9.38
CA LEU A 71 0.47 9.04 10.01
C LEU A 71 -0.78 9.86 10.33
N GLY A 72 -1.96 9.41 9.91
CA GLY A 72 -3.24 10.06 10.20
C GLY A 72 -3.78 10.97 9.10
N PHE A 73 -3.19 10.93 7.89
CA PHE A 73 -3.77 11.59 6.73
C PHE A 73 -5.14 10.99 6.40
N ASP A 74 -6.04 11.79 5.83
CA ASP A 74 -7.32 11.27 5.34
C ASP A 74 -7.09 10.25 4.22
N PHE A 75 -8.01 9.31 4.08
CA PHE A 75 -7.97 8.32 3.01
C PHE A 75 -7.86 8.98 1.62
N THR A 76 -8.61 10.06 1.40
CA THR A 76 -8.68 10.76 0.12
C THR A 76 -7.34 11.41 -0.24
N ASP A 77 -6.70 12.05 0.74
CA ASP A 77 -5.38 12.68 0.59
C ASP A 77 -4.30 11.63 0.34
N ALA A 78 -4.35 10.52 1.07
CA ALA A 78 -3.44 9.42 0.84
C ALA A 78 -3.59 8.85 -0.58
N VAL A 79 -4.82 8.63 -1.08
CA VAL A 79 -5.07 8.11 -2.44
C VAL A 79 -4.43 8.98 -3.52
N ALA A 80 -4.29 10.29 -3.30
CA ALA A 80 -3.57 11.16 -4.23
C ALA A 80 -2.11 10.70 -4.46
N LEU A 81 -1.45 10.11 -3.46
CA LEU A 81 -0.08 9.55 -3.58
C LEU A 81 -0.01 8.36 -4.55
N LEU A 82 -1.11 7.61 -4.71
CA LEU A 82 -1.17 6.55 -5.71
C LEU A 82 -1.29 7.16 -7.13
N ARG A 83 -2.06 8.23 -7.27
CA ARG A 83 -2.36 8.87 -8.57
C ARG A 83 -1.28 9.81 -9.07
N LEU A 84 -0.50 10.38 -8.16
CA LEU A 84 0.59 11.29 -8.50
C LEU A 84 1.69 10.54 -9.28
N GLU A 85 1.88 10.93 -10.54
CA GLU A 85 3.08 10.66 -11.33
C GLU A 85 4.05 11.82 -11.13
N GLY A 86 5.23 11.53 -10.56
CA GLY A 86 6.31 12.50 -10.48
C GLY A 86 6.36 13.38 -9.23
N VAL A 87 6.71 12.79 -8.08
CA VAL A 87 7.59 13.45 -7.09
C VAL A 87 8.57 12.42 -6.53
N ARG A 88 9.51 11.99 -7.38
CA ARG A 88 10.73 11.33 -6.90
C ARG A 88 11.80 12.41 -6.81
N GLY A 89 12.12 12.84 -5.60
CA GLY A 89 13.30 13.66 -5.33
C GLY A 89 13.06 14.73 -4.28
N VAL A 90 13.34 14.41 -3.03
CA VAL A 90 14.39 15.03 -2.20
C VAL A 90 14.25 14.46 -0.78
N LEU A 91 15.42 14.09 -0.24
CA LEU A 91 15.73 13.41 1.04
C LEU A 91 15.86 11.88 0.98
#